data_AF-A0A6N7YLJ4-F1
#
_entry.id   AF-A0A6N7YLJ4-F1
#
_cell.length_a   1.000
_cell.length_b   1.000
_cell.length_c   1.000
_cell.angle_alpha   90.00
_cell.angle_beta   90.00
_cell.angle_gamma   90.00
#
_symmetry.space_group_name_H-M   'P 1'
#
loop_
_entity.id
_entity.type
_entity.pdbx_description
1 polymer ?
#
loop_
_entity_poly.entity_id
_entity_poly.type
_entity_poly.pdbx_seq_one_letter_code
_entity_poly.pdbx_strand_id
1 'polypeptide(L)'
;MTPALPRPGAGTPLVAVTDHAAERFRQRVGSRTGAVDVKPEVVARVARAWAAGRVLDRAPAGATGARGSHYVRDARDRGVLYVCRDADGELLVITLWEDPDAAGPAGGPRVPRRFTDALKDTDHVVDDRRPEDRGRGRGR
;
A
#
# COMPACT_ATOMS: atom_id res chain seq x y z
N MET A 1 -2.18 11.08 22.81
CA MET A 1 -2.91 11.52 21.59
C MET A 1 -2.12 11.03 20.40
N THR A 2 -2.59 9.99 19.74
CA THR A 2 -2.00 9.53 18.48
C THR A 2 -2.27 10.59 17.41
N PRO A 3 -1.27 11.04 16.63
CA PRO A 3 -1.52 12.01 15.57
C PRO A 3 -2.47 11.39 14.54
N ALA A 4 -3.41 12.19 14.03
CA ALA A 4 -4.28 11.76 12.95
C ALA A 4 -3.54 11.92 11.61
N LEU A 5 -3.69 10.94 10.72
CA LEU A 5 -3.19 11.04 9.36
C LEU A 5 -3.77 12.28 8.65
N PRO A 6 -2.95 13.08 7.94
CA PRO A 6 -3.44 14.25 7.23
C PRO A 6 -4.42 13.84 6.15
N ARG A 7 -5.49 14.60 5.95
CA ARG A 7 -6.47 14.29 4.90
C ARG A 7 -5.80 14.24 3.51
N PRO A 8 -6.24 13.33 2.61
CA PRO A 8 -5.81 13.34 1.22
C PRO A 8 -5.99 14.72 0.60
N GLY A 9 -4.98 15.22 -0.12
CA GLY A 9 -5.01 16.55 -0.73
C GLY A 9 -4.75 17.74 0.21
N ALA A 10 -4.67 17.53 1.53
CA ALA A 10 -4.49 18.60 2.52
C ALA A 10 -3.08 18.66 3.12
N GLY A 11 -2.20 17.70 2.82
CA GLY A 11 -0.84 17.65 3.32
C GLY A 11 -0.05 16.43 2.86
N THR A 12 1.21 16.36 3.28
CA THR A 12 2.10 15.22 3.00
C THR A 12 2.13 14.29 4.21
N PRO A 13 1.73 13.01 4.08
CA PRO A 13 1.76 12.08 5.21
C PRO A 13 3.19 11.59 5.47
N LEU A 14 3.45 11.14 6.70
CA LEU A 14 4.56 10.24 6.97
C LEU A 14 4.20 8.87 6.38
N VAL A 15 5.14 8.26 5.65
CA VAL A 15 4.91 7.00 4.94
C VAL A 15 5.93 5.97 5.39
N ALA A 16 5.43 4.83 5.85
CA ALA A 16 6.23 3.64 6.17
C ALA A 16 5.99 2.57 5.11
N VAL A 17 7.01 1.78 4.79
CA VAL A 17 6.92 0.75 3.74
C VAL A 17 7.37 -0.60 4.31
N THR A 18 6.49 -1.59 4.25
CA THR A 18 6.82 -2.96 4.66
C THR A 18 7.85 -3.57 3.72
N ASP A 19 8.61 -4.55 4.22
CA ASP A 19 9.52 -5.33 3.37
C ASP A 19 8.76 -6.08 2.27
N HIS A 20 7.54 -6.55 2.56
CA HIS A 20 6.67 -7.17 1.57
C HIS A 20 6.34 -6.22 0.41
N ALA A 21 5.90 -4.99 0.69
CA ALA A 21 5.64 -4.00 -0.34
C ALA A 21 6.89 -3.65 -1.15
N ALA A 22 8.04 -3.52 -0.48
CA ALA A 22 9.31 -3.26 -1.14
C ALA A 22 9.71 -4.41 -2.10
N GLU A 23 9.54 -5.66 -1.68
CA GLU A 23 9.85 -6.82 -2.52
C GLU A 23 8.93 -6.89 -3.75
N ARG A 24 7.62 -6.69 -3.56
CA ARG A 24 6.64 -6.61 -4.66
C ARG A 24 6.99 -5.51 -5.67
N PHE A 25 7.36 -4.33 -5.18
CA PHE A 25 7.76 -3.22 -6.05
C PHE A 25 9.06 -3.56 -6.81
N ARG A 26 10.04 -4.21 -6.17
CA ARG A 26 11.26 -4.70 -6.85
C ARG A 26 10.93 -5.69 -7.96
N GLN A 27 10.10 -6.68 -7.69
CA GLN A 27 9.69 -7.69 -8.68
C GLN A 27 9.02 -7.04 -9.90
N ARG A 28 8.21 -5.99 -9.67
CA ARG A 28 7.59 -5.21 -10.75
C ARG A 28 8.60 -4.40 -11.56
N VAL A 29 9.51 -3.69 -10.88
CA VAL A 29 10.50 -2.80 -11.53
C VAL A 29 11.67 -3.58 -12.15
N GLY A 30 11.79 -4.87 -11.81
CA GLY A 30 12.89 -5.81 -12.04
C GLY A 30 13.35 -6.09 -13.47
N SER A 31 13.51 -5.07 -14.32
CA SER A 31 14.23 -5.14 -15.60
C SER A 31 14.72 -3.79 -16.14
N ARG A 32 14.41 -2.63 -15.52
CA ARG A 32 14.61 -1.32 -16.18
C ARG A 32 15.54 -0.28 -15.53
N THR A 33 15.91 -0.39 -14.26
CA THR A 33 16.66 0.69 -13.61
C THR A 33 17.61 0.13 -12.56
N GLY A 34 18.90 0.42 -12.70
CA GLY A 34 19.94 0.01 -11.75
C GLY A 34 19.71 0.59 -10.35
N ALA A 35 20.27 -0.06 -9.33
CA ALA A 35 20.39 0.33 -7.92
C ALA A 35 19.51 1.51 -7.44
N VAL A 36 18.18 1.40 -7.53
CA VAL A 36 17.26 2.33 -6.86
C VAL A 36 16.95 1.78 -5.48
N ASP A 37 17.14 2.61 -4.44
CA ASP A 37 16.64 2.31 -3.12
C ASP A 37 15.10 2.29 -3.15
N VAL A 38 14.55 1.08 -3.09
CA VAL A 38 13.13 0.83 -3.34
C VAL A 38 12.21 1.47 -2.30
N LYS A 39 12.54 1.39 -1.01
CA LYS A 39 11.69 1.96 0.05
C LYS A 39 11.58 3.50 -0.11
N PRO A 40 12.67 4.27 -0.26
CA PRO A 40 12.59 5.70 -0.56
C PRO A 40 11.77 6.05 -1.81
N GLU A 41 11.88 5.29 -2.90
CA GLU A 41 11.10 5.53 -4.11
C GLU A 41 9.59 5.31 -3.88
N VAL A 42 9.21 4.25 -3.16
CA VAL A 42 7.81 3.98 -2.79
C VAL A 42 7.26 5.09 -1.89
N VAL A 43 8.02 5.50 -0.87
CA VAL A 43 7.67 6.63 0.02
C VAL A 43 7.39 7.89 -0.80
N ALA A 44 8.31 8.26 -1.69
CA ALA A 44 8.19 9.47 -2.49
C ALA A 44 6.97 9.44 -3.42
N ARG A 45 6.65 8.29 -4.03
CA ARG A 45 5.47 8.13 -4.89
C ARG A 45 4.17 8.24 -4.13
N VAL A 46 4.05 7.51 -3.02
CA VAL A 46 2.85 7.47 -2.19
C VAL A 46 2.57 8.84 -1.57
N ALA A 47 3.58 9.48 -0.98
CA ALA A 47 3.45 10.82 -0.39
C ALA A 47 2.96 11.86 -1.42
N ARG A 48 3.51 11.85 -2.64
CA ARG A 48 3.07 12.73 -3.74
C ARG A 48 1.65 12.42 -4.19
N ALA A 49 1.28 11.15 -4.30
CA ALA A 49 -0.06 10.75 -4.70
C ALA A 49 -1.10 11.12 -3.64
N TRP A 50 -0.77 10.97 -2.36
CA TRP A 50 -1.60 11.41 -1.23
C TRP A 50 -1.81 12.92 -1.23
N ALA A 51 -0.73 13.69 -1.35
CA ALA A 51 -0.78 15.15 -1.41
C ALA A 51 -1.59 15.65 -2.63
N ALA A 52 -1.66 14.84 -3.70
CA ALA A 52 -2.48 15.11 -4.88
C ALA A 52 -3.92 14.59 -4.76
N GLY A 53 -4.34 14.05 -3.61
CA GLY A 53 -5.68 13.52 -3.39
C GLY A 53 -6.01 12.27 -4.20
N ARG A 54 -5.01 11.53 -4.68
CA ARG A 54 -5.19 10.30 -5.49
C ARG A 54 -5.43 9.07 -4.61
N VAL A 55 -6.38 9.17 -3.69
CA VAL A 55 -6.70 8.15 -2.69
C VAL A 55 -8.13 7.68 -2.92
N LEU A 56 -8.32 6.36 -2.88
CA LEU A 56 -9.63 5.73 -2.88
C LEU A 56 -9.85 5.08 -1.51
N ASP A 57 -11.05 5.21 -0.97
CA ASP A 57 -11.43 4.59 0.31
C ASP A 57 -12.06 3.19 0.12
N ARG A 58 -12.28 2.79 -1.15
CA ARG A 58 -12.82 1.49 -1.52
C ARG A 58 -11.84 0.76 -2.42
N ALA A 59 -11.74 -0.56 -2.21
CA ALA A 59 -10.95 -1.43 -3.08
C ALA A 59 -11.42 -1.34 -4.54
N PRO A 60 -10.49 -1.35 -5.51
CA PRO A 60 -10.82 -1.48 -6.91
C PRO A 60 -11.49 -2.84 -7.19
N ALA A 61 -12.18 -2.93 -8.34
CA ALA A 61 -12.83 -4.18 -8.74
C ALA A 61 -11.79 -5.32 -8.84
N GLY A 62 -12.08 -6.46 -8.22
CA GLY A 62 -11.19 -7.62 -8.18
C GLY A 62 -10.18 -7.64 -7.03
N ALA A 63 -10.08 -6.58 -6.21
CA ALA A 63 -9.29 -6.58 -4.98
C ALA A 63 -10.19 -6.87 -3.76
N THR A 64 -9.81 -7.82 -2.91
CA THR A 64 -10.52 -8.07 -1.63
C THR A 64 -10.08 -7.03 -0.60
N GLY A 65 -10.75 -5.87 -0.58
CA GLY A 65 -10.32 -4.80 0.32
C GLY A 65 -10.57 -5.08 1.80
N ALA A 66 -9.56 -4.92 2.64
CA ALA A 66 -9.73 -4.88 4.09
C ALA A 66 -10.33 -3.51 4.51
N ARG A 67 -11.32 -3.51 5.40
CA ARG A 67 -11.90 -2.27 5.98
C ARG A 67 -10.80 -1.43 6.62
N GLY A 68 -10.80 -0.11 6.37
CA GLY A 68 -9.77 0.81 6.87
C GLY A 68 -8.50 0.87 6.02
N SER A 69 -8.49 0.23 4.85
CA SER A 69 -7.40 0.38 3.88
C SER A 69 -7.65 1.58 2.96
N HIS A 70 -6.58 2.32 2.66
CA HIS A 70 -6.54 3.37 1.64
C HIS A 70 -5.82 2.84 0.40
N TYR A 71 -6.38 3.12 -0.79
CA TYR A 71 -5.78 2.71 -2.06
C TYR A 71 -5.23 3.95 -2.76
N VAL A 72 -3.91 4.08 -2.79
CA VAL A 72 -3.23 5.26 -3.34
C VAL A 72 -2.79 4.98 -4.77
N ARG A 73 -3.31 5.73 -5.73
CA ARG A 73 -3.01 5.52 -7.15
C ARG A 73 -1.71 6.20 -7.54
N ASP A 74 -0.78 5.44 -8.11
CA ASP A 74 0.51 5.99 -8.53
C ASP A 74 0.32 7.06 -9.60
N ALA A 75 1.05 8.16 -9.45
CA ALA A 75 0.98 9.28 -10.38
C ALA A 75 1.73 8.99 -11.69
N ARG A 76 2.78 8.17 -11.63
CA ARG A 76 3.63 7.81 -12.78
C ARG A 76 3.06 6.63 -13.55
N ASP A 77 2.53 5.63 -12.86
CA ASP A 77 1.94 4.43 -13.45
C ASP A 77 0.51 4.22 -12.94
N ARG A 78 -0.46 4.74 -13.69
CA ARG A 78 -1.87 4.73 -13.27
C ARG A 78 -2.50 3.34 -13.18
N GLY A 79 -1.78 2.29 -13.60
CA GLY A 79 -2.17 0.89 -13.38
C GLY A 79 -1.78 0.35 -12.00
N VAL A 80 -1.10 1.15 -11.17
CA VAL A 80 -0.62 0.73 -9.84
C VAL A 80 -1.42 1.41 -8.73
N LEU A 81 -1.84 0.61 -7.77
CA LEU A 81 -2.42 1.04 -6.51
C LEU A 81 -1.52 0.54 -5.39
N TYR A 82 -1.11 1.45 -4.51
CA TYR A 82 -0.50 1.12 -3.23
C TYR A 82 -1.62 0.87 -2.23
N VAL A 83 -1.59 -0.29 -1.58
CA VAL A 83 -2.53 -0.60 -0.50
C VAL A 83 -1.88 -0.16 0.79
N CYS A 84 -2.56 0.74 1.49
CA CYS A 84 -2.05 1.37 2.69
C CYS A 84 -3.04 1.19 3.85
N ARG A 85 -2.53 1.17 5.08
CA ARG A 85 -3.36 1.35 6.28
C ARG A 85 -2.89 2.57 7.06
N ASP A 86 -3.82 3.15 7.82
CA ASP A 86 -3.45 4.05 8.91
C ASP A 86 -2.79 3.24 10.04
N ALA A 87 -1.61 3.66 10.46
CA ALA A 87 -0.87 3.07 11.57
C ALA A 87 -0.26 4.21 12.40
N ASP A 88 -0.91 4.54 13.51
CA ASP A 88 -0.45 5.56 14.46
C ASP A 88 -0.20 6.95 13.83
N GLY A 89 -1.02 7.34 12.85
CA GLY A 89 -0.90 8.62 12.13
C GLY A 89 0.07 8.59 10.95
N GLU A 90 0.63 7.43 10.64
CA GLU A 90 1.44 7.17 9.45
C GLU A 90 0.68 6.32 8.44
N LEU A 91 1.01 6.52 7.16
CA LEU A 91 0.50 5.71 6.08
C LEU A 91 1.44 4.52 5.85
N LEU A 92 1.05 3.35 6.37
CA LEU A 92 1.82 2.12 6.20
C LEU A 92 1.44 1.41 4.90
N VAL A 93 2.38 1.36 3.95
CA VAL A 93 2.23 0.64 2.69
C VAL A 93 2.45 -0.85 2.94
N ILE A 94 1.38 -1.64 2.84
CA ILE A 94 1.40 -3.08 3.12
C ILE A 94 1.70 -3.91 1.88
N THR A 95 1.13 -3.53 0.73
CA THR A 95 1.31 -4.24 -0.54
C THR A 95 0.96 -3.35 -1.75
N LEU A 96 1.08 -3.89 -2.96
CA LEU A 96 0.72 -3.23 -4.21
C LEU A 96 -0.29 -4.07 -4.97
N TRP A 97 -1.22 -3.40 -5.63
CA TRP A 97 -2.21 -3.98 -6.51
C TRP A 97 -2.04 -3.41 -7.93
N GLU A 98 -2.19 -4.26 -8.93
CA GLU A 98 -2.29 -3.84 -10.32
C GLU A 98 -3.74 -3.86 -10.74
N ASP A 99 -4.24 -2.71 -11.17
CA ASP A 99 -5.57 -2.61 -11.73
C ASP A 99 -5.54 -3.18 -13.16
N PRO A 100 -6.19 -4.34 -13.41
CA PRO A 100 -6.12 -5.02 -14.70
C PRO A 100 -6.86 -4.25 -15.81
N ASP A 101 -7.79 -3.35 -15.45
CA ASP A 101 -8.61 -2.56 -16.36
C ASP A 101 -8.00 -1.17 -16.65
N ALA A 102 -7.09 -0.70 -15.81
CA ALA A 102 -6.37 0.57 -15.97
C ALA A 102 -5.24 0.49 -17.00
N ALA A 103 -4.83 -0.72 -17.36
CA ALA A 103 -3.95 -0.93 -18.48
C ALA A 103 -4.79 -0.83 -19.76
N GLY A 104 -4.63 0.28 -20.51
CA GLY A 104 -5.36 0.51 -21.74
C GLY A 104 -5.15 -0.60 -22.79
N PRO A 105 -5.67 -0.46 -24.03
CA PRO A 105 -5.77 -1.54 -25.03
C PRO A 105 -4.45 -2.22 -25.47
N ALA A 106 -3.29 -1.83 -24.92
CA ALA A 106 -1.97 -2.40 -25.18
C ALA A 106 -1.24 -2.95 -23.93
N GLY A 107 -1.86 -3.00 -22.75
CA GLY A 107 -1.20 -3.49 -21.53
C GLY A 107 -2.05 -4.53 -20.82
N GLY A 108 -1.57 -5.76 -20.72
CA GLY A 108 -2.03 -6.63 -19.64
C GLY A 108 -1.41 -6.21 -18.31
N PRO A 109 -1.84 -6.79 -17.17
CA PRO A 109 -1.11 -6.64 -15.90
C PRO A 109 0.36 -6.99 -16.12
N ARG A 110 1.27 -6.10 -15.70
CA ARG A 110 2.71 -6.26 -15.98
C ARG A 110 3.34 -7.36 -15.14
N VAL A 111 2.68 -7.74 -14.03
CA VAL A 111 3.06 -8.86 -13.19
C VAL A 111 2.00 -9.96 -13.30
N PRO A 112 2.39 -11.24 -13.48
CA PRO A 112 1.44 -12.35 -13.58
C PRO A 112 0.51 -12.44 -12.35
N ARG A 113 -0.77 -12.76 -12.59
CA ARG A 113 -1.87 -12.70 -11.60
C ARG A 113 -1.62 -13.44 -10.27
N ARG A 114 -0.80 -14.49 -10.27
CA ARG A 114 -0.35 -15.22 -9.06
C ARG A 114 0.47 -14.36 -8.08
N PHE A 115 0.99 -13.22 -8.54
CA PHE A 115 1.79 -12.29 -7.75
C PHE A 115 1.02 -11.00 -7.40
N THR A 116 -0.11 -10.71 -8.04
CA THR A 116 -0.98 -9.56 -7.69
C THR A 116 -2.05 -9.93 -6.66
N ASP A 117 -2.30 -11.22 -6.45
CA ASP A 117 -3.34 -11.80 -5.58
C ASP A 117 -3.09 -11.66 -4.06
N ALA A 118 -2.45 -10.57 -3.63
CA ALA A 118 -2.03 -10.31 -2.25
C ALA A 118 -3.17 -9.93 -1.28
N LEU A 119 -4.43 -10.11 -1.70
CA LEU A 119 -5.63 -9.83 -0.91
C LEU A 119 -6.51 -11.08 -0.74
N LYS A 120 -5.98 -12.29 -0.93
CA LYS A 120 -6.71 -13.51 -0.57
C LYS A 120 -6.78 -13.65 0.95
N ASP A 121 -7.86 -14.23 1.46
CA ASP A 121 -8.10 -14.56 2.88
C ASP A 121 -6.93 -15.34 3.54
N THR A 122 -6.12 -16.00 2.72
CA THR A 122 -4.90 -16.76 3.08
C THR A 122 -3.62 -15.91 3.15
N ASP A 123 -3.67 -14.61 2.84
CA ASP A 123 -2.52 -13.72 2.97
C ASP A 123 -2.47 -13.20 4.42
N HIS A 124 -1.73 -13.90 5.27
CA HIS A 124 -1.63 -13.61 6.70
C HIS A 124 -0.91 -12.28 7.03
N VAL A 125 -0.54 -11.46 6.03
CA VAL A 125 0.07 -10.13 6.25
C VAL A 125 -0.99 -9.05 6.56
N VAL A 126 -2.27 -9.35 6.28
CA VAL A 126 -3.40 -8.46 6.61
C VAL A 126 -3.73 -8.49 8.12
N ASP A 127 -3.17 -9.45 8.86
CA ASP A 127 -3.29 -9.57 10.31
C ASP A 127 -1.91 -9.44 10.97
N ASP A 128 -1.42 -8.20 11.18
CA ASP A 128 -0.48 -7.97 12.28
C ASP A 128 -0.58 -6.55 12.86
N ARG A 129 -0.77 -6.54 14.18
CA ARG A 129 -0.71 -5.45 15.16
C ARG A 129 -1.90 -4.51 15.25
N ARG A 130 -2.97 -5.00 15.88
CA ARG A 130 -3.56 -4.27 17.01
C ARG A 130 -2.60 -4.45 18.19
N PRO A 131 -2.11 -3.40 18.89
CA PRO A 131 -1.41 -3.59 20.14
C PRO A 131 -2.45 -4.10 21.16
N GLU A 132 -2.49 -5.42 21.35
CA GLU A 132 -3.24 -6.02 22.45
C GLU A 132 -2.56 -5.60 23.75
N ASP A 133 -3.23 -4.66 24.42
CA ASP A 133 -3.45 -4.61 25.86
C ASP A 133 -2.63 -5.63 26.66
N ARG A 134 -1.41 -5.22 27.06
CA ARG A 134 -0.60 -5.96 28.03
C ARG A 134 -1.13 -5.72 29.45
N GLY A 135 -2.44 -5.82 29.62
CA GLY A 135 -3.14 -5.86 30.90
C GLY A 135 -3.41 -7.31 31.30
N ARG A 136 -2.36 -8.09 31.63
CA ARG A 136 -2.55 -9.33 32.40
C ARG A 136 -1.83 -9.22 33.72
N GLY A 137 -2.62 -8.89 34.74
CA GLY A 137 -2.17 -8.77 36.12
C GLY A 137 -1.45 -10.02 36.61
N ARG A 138 -0.40 -9.78 37.39
CA ARG A 138 0.02 -10.72 38.42
C ARG A 138 -0.59 -10.25 39.73
N GLY A 139 -1.76 -10.79 40.02
CA GLY A 139 -2.34 -10.77 41.35
C GLY A 139 -1.84 -11.97 42.15
N ARG A 140 -1.51 -11.66 43.41
CA ARG A 140 -1.18 -12.51 44.56
C ARG A 140 0.23 -13.06 44.63
#